data_AF-L0JE01-F1
#
_entry.id   AF-L0JE01-F1
#
_cell.length_a   1.000
_cell.length_b   1.000
_cell.length_c   1.000
_cell.angle_alpha   90.00
_cell.angle_beta   90.00
_cell.angle_gamma   90.00
#
_symmetry.space_group_name_H-M   'P 1'
#
loop_
_entity.id
_entity.type
_entity.pdbx_description
1 polymer ?
#
loop_
_entity_poly.entity_id
_entity_poly.type
_entity_poly.pdbx_seq_one_letter_code
_entity_poly.pdbx_strand_id
1 'polypeptide(L)'
;MWNYGRTIVNAFFKKRTECPPVRAELETRREADCSRSHIGVFEVGVSAEQYGDYEQSTRTAAQEAEGARLIAVAKAHGLYIPRDDWALFGDRKRLPSGESIVYLEEHGEYVVKVRNPFAKSTIKQMHAQDAIYEHLIHNILFPNTRYDFKGISDDVDGVRIILTQAYVPDQYGVPAQKEIDRYLTQGLGLVPENRYFYGNDYLAVTDVSADGDNVLTNGEQFYFIDPIIKLKRPAVEVLAHYYALLK
;
A
#
# COMPACT_ATOMS: atom_id res chain seq x y z
N MET A 1 28.27 -0.91 -39.95
CA MET A 1 26.98 -1.63 -40.11
C MET A 1 26.44 -1.89 -38.71
N TRP A 2 25.27 -1.49 -38.22
CA TRP A 2 24.08 -0.83 -38.75
C TRP A 2 23.51 0.01 -37.58
N ASN A 3 23.73 1.33 -37.57
CA ASN A 3 22.98 2.28 -36.71
C ASN A 3 21.66 2.73 -37.38
N TYR A 4 21.22 2.04 -38.43
CA TYR A 4 20.08 2.44 -39.26
C TYR A 4 18.71 2.10 -38.65
N GLY A 5 18.63 1.10 -37.75
CA GLY A 5 17.36 0.68 -37.15
C GLY A 5 16.77 1.67 -36.15
N ARG A 6 17.61 2.33 -35.33
CA ARG A 6 17.15 3.30 -34.31
C ARG A 6 16.67 4.61 -34.92
N THR A 7 17.20 5.00 -36.06
CA THR A 7 16.85 6.25 -36.75
C THR A 7 15.49 6.14 -37.46
N ILE A 8 15.12 4.96 -37.97
CA ILE A 8 13.85 4.73 -38.66
C ILE A 8 12.68 4.68 -37.67
N VAL A 9 12.85 4.04 -36.50
CA VAL A 9 11.82 4.05 -35.44
C VAL A 9 11.56 5.47 -34.95
N ASN A 10 12.61 6.27 -34.72
CA ASN A 10 12.45 7.67 -34.33
C ASN A 10 11.91 8.58 -35.46
N ALA A 11 12.01 8.18 -36.73
CA ALA A 11 11.46 8.93 -37.87
C ALA A 11 9.98 8.66 -38.11
N PHE A 12 9.50 7.42 -37.86
CA PHE A 12 8.08 7.06 -38.03
C PHE A 12 7.22 7.38 -36.80
N PHE A 13 7.77 7.32 -35.58
CA PHE A 13 7.02 7.60 -34.34
C PHE A 13 7.18 9.04 -33.84
N LYS A 14 7.65 9.96 -34.69
CA LYS A 14 7.77 11.40 -34.40
C LYS A 14 6.41 12.11 -34.49
N LYS A 15 5.53 11.71 -33.59
CA LYS A 15 4.63 12.55 -32.80
C LYS A 15 4.17 11.64 -31.67
N ARG A 16 5.04 11.45 -30.67
CA ARG A 16 4.51 11.31 -29.31
C ARG A 16 3.77 12.61 -29.09
N THR A 17 2.46 12.59 -29.32
CA THR A 17 1.55 13.54 -28.71
C THR A 17 2.03 13.62 -27.26
N GLU A 18 2.44 14.80 -26.81
CA GLU A 18 2.76 14.99 -25.40
C GLU A 18 1.50 14.59 -24.64
N CYS A 19 1.45 13.35 -24.12
CA CYS A 19 0.40 12.96 -23.20
C CYS A 19 0.54 13.93 -22.03
N PRO A 20 -0.56 14.61 -21.65
CA PRO A 20 -0.52 15.51 -20.52
C PRO A 20 0.01 14.72 -19.31
N PRO A 21 0.84 15.34 -18.45
CA PRO A 21 1.35 14.65 -17.27
C PRO A 21 0.21 14.05 -16.46
N VAL A 22 0.32 12.76 -16.14
CA VAL A 22 -0.57 12.07 -15.20
C VAL A 22 -0.58 12.86 -13.91
N ARG A 23 -1.77 13.30 -13.49
CA ARG A 23 -1.97 14.04 -12.25
C ARG A 23 -2.28 13.05 -11.14
N ALA A 24 -1.79 13.33 -9.93
CA ALA A 24 -2.25 12.57 -8.78
C ALA A 24 -3.69 12.96 -8.47
N GLU A 25 -4.51 11.95 -8.24
CA GLU A 25 -5.86 12.08 -7.75
C GLU A 25 -5.93 11.30 -6.44
N LEU A 26 -6.34 11.98 -5.36
CA LEU A 26 -6.60 11.31 -4.10
C LEU A 26 -7.93 10.56 -4.18
N GLU A 27 -8.09 9.53 -3.36
CA GLU A 27 -9.37 8.84 -3.17
C GLU A 27 -10.49 9.82 -2.81
N THR A 28 -11.73 9.54 -3.23
CA THR A 28 -12.86 10.41 -2.83
C THR A 28 -13.19 10.26 -1.35
N ARG A 29 -13.82 11.28 -0.74
CA ARG A 29 -14.21 11.19 0.67
C ARG A 29 -15.10 9.97 0.97
N ARG A 30 -16.03 9.68 0.05
CA ARG A 30 -16.96 8.54 0.15
C ARG A 30 -16.22 7.20 0.17
N GLU A 31 -15.25 7.01 -0.73
CA GLU A 31 -14.47 5.77 -0.82
C GLU A 31 -13.58 5.57 0.42
N ALA A 32 -12.97 6.65 0.91
CA ALA A 32 -12.19 6.62 2.15
C ALA A 32 -13.06 6.23 3.35
N ASP A 33 -14.23 6.87 3.51
CA ASP A 33 -15.20 6.55 4.58
C ASP A 33 -15.65 5.08 4.51
N CYS A 34 -15.91 4.56 3.31
CA CYS A 34 -16.25 3.14 3.11
C CYS A 34 -15.11 2.23 3.58
N SER A 35 -13.88 2.49 3.14
CA SER A 35 -12.71 1.69 3.52
C SER A 35 -12.49 1.68 5.03
N ARG A 36 -12.64 2.84 5.69
CA ARG A 36 -12.49 2.94 7.15
C ARG A 36 -13.58 2.19 7.91
N SER A 37 -14.82 2.21 7.40
CA SER A 37 -15.93 1.50 8.05
C SER A 37 -15.67 -0.01 8.19
N HIS A 38 -14.91 -0.62 7.26
CA HIS A 38 -14.54 -2.03 7.32
C HIS A 38 -13.63 -2.39 8.50
N ILE A 39 -12.90 -1.41 9.05
CA ILE A 39 -11.98 -1.64 10.16
C ILE A 39 -12.41 -1.00 11.48
N GLY A 40 -13.57 -0.34 11.53
CA GLY A 40 -14.02 0.41 12.71
C GLY A 40 -14.04 -0.41 14.00
N VAL A 41 -14.29 -1.71 13.92
CA VAL A 41 -14.25 -2.62 15.08
C VAL A 41 -12.85 -2.75 15.71
N PHE A 42 -11.78 -2.56 14.93
CA PHE A 42 -10.39 -2.61 15.40
C PHE A 42 -9.91 -1.29 16.00
N GLU A 43 -10.61 -0.18 15.73
CA GLU A 43 -10.34 1.14 16.31
C GLU A 43 -10.82 1.23 17.77
N VAL A 44 -11.78 0.38 18.19
CA VAL A 44 -12.35 0.41 19.54
C VAL A 44 -11.29 0.02 20.58
N GLY A 45 -11.11 0.87 21.60
CA GLY A 45 -10.18 0.64 22.70
C GLY A 45 -8.73 1.03 22.42
N VAL A 46 -8.43 1.57 21.24
CA VAL A 46 -7.12 2.19 20.94
C VAL A 46 -7.19 3.65 21.42
N SER A 47 -6.59 3.97 22.57
CA SER A 47 -6.53 5.36 23.05
C SER A 47 -5.32 6.10 22.47
N ALA A 48 -5.50 7.37 22.13
CA ALA A 48 -4.40 8.24 21.68
C ALA A 48 -3.31 8.46 22.75
N GLU A 49 -3.60 8.14 24.01
CA GLU A 49 -2.67 8.26 25.14
C GLU A 49 -1.62 7.14 25.15
N GLN A 50 -1.87 6.01 24.47
CA GLN A 50 -0.94 4.88 24.40
C GLN A 50 0.30 5.11 23.52
N TYR A 51 0.35 6.19 22.74
CA TYR A 51 1.56 6.53 21.97
C TYR A 51 2.75 6.88 22.89
N GLY A 52 2.49 7.42 24.09
CA GLY A 52 3.53 7.75 25.09
C GLY A 52 4.02 6.54 25.90
N ASP A 53 3.15 5.58 26.21
CA ASP A 53 3.50 4.38 26.98
C ASP A 53 4.27 3.33 26.17
N TYR A 54 4.30 3.50 24.83
CA TYR A 54 5.02 2.62 23.91
C TYR A 54 6.55 2.65 24.13
N GLU A 55 7.08 3.71 24.75
CA GLU A 55 8.51 3.86 25.05
C GLU A 55 9.04 2.88 26.12
N GLN A 56 8.16 2.17 26.85
CA GLN A 56 8.58 1.27 27.94
C GLN A 56 8.72 -0.21 27.55
N SER A 57 8.20 -0.63 26.38
CA SER A 57 8.22 -2.04 25.94
C SER A 57 9.13 -2.27 24.73
N THR A 58 9.64 -3.50 24.55
CA THR A 58 10.39 -3.83 23.32
C THR A 58 9.44 -3.84 22.12
N ARG A 59 9.91 -3.39 20.94
CA ARG A 59 9.11 -3.34 19.69
C ARG A 59 8.41 -4.68 19.40
N THR A 60 9.09 -5.79 19.61
CA THR A 60 8.55 -7.14 19.40
C THR A 60 7.37 -7.44 20.32
N ALA A 61 7.49 -7.17 21.62
CA ALA A 61 6.40 -7.42 22.57
C ALA A 61 5.14 -6.61 22.22
N ALA A 62 5.31 -5.37 21.78
CA ALA A 62 4.19 -4.54 21.36
C ALA A 62 3.54 -5.03 20.04
N GLN A 63 4.34 -5.54 19.09
CA GLN A 63 3.82 -6.17 17.87
C GLN A 63 3.06 -7.47 18.16
N GLU A 64 3.56 -8.31 19.07
CA GLU A 64 2.89 -9.53 19.51
C GLU A 64 1.57 -9.22 20.22
N ALA A 65 1.58 -8.26 21.16
CA ALA A 65 0.40 -7.84 21.90
C ALA A 65 -0.68 -7.28 20.96
N GLU A 66 -0.30 -6.41 20.03
CA GLU A 66 -1.24 -5.87 19.06
C GLU A 66 -1.72 -6.93 18.07
N GLY A 67 -0.84 -7.81 17.60
CA GLY A 67 -1.23 -8.94 16.76
C GLY A 67 -2.28 -9.83 17.43
N ALA A 68 -2.07 -10.16 18.71
CA ALA A 68 -3.03 -10.92 19.51
C ALA A 68 -4.36 -10.17 19.67
N ARG A 69 -4.32 -8.85 19.89
CA ARG A 69 -5.53 -8.00 19.96
C ARG A 69 -6.31 -8.04 18.65
N LEU A 70 -5.65 -7.82 17.51
CA LEU A 70 -6.30 -7.85 16.19
C LEU A 70 -6.95 -9.21 15.91
N ILE A 71 -6.28 -10.31 16.24
CA ILE A 71 -6.85 -11.67 16.08
C ILE A 71 -8.08 -11.85 16.98
N ALA A 72 -8.01 -11.43 18.25
CA ALA A 72 -9.11 -11.56 19.20
C ALA A 72 -10.35 -10.76 18.75
N VAL A 73 -10.16 -9.51 18.33
CA VAL A 73 -11.22 -8.66 17.79
C VAL A 73 -11.82 -9.28 16.53
N ALA A 74 -10.99 -9.77 15.60
CA ALA A 74 -11.48 -10.39 14.38
C ALA A 74 -12.34 -11.62 14.65
N LYS A 75 -11.94 -12.48 15.61
CA LYS A 75 -12.74 -13.65 16.02
C LYS A 75 -14.07 -13.24 16.64
N ALA A 76 -14.08 -12.21 17.50
CA ALA A 76 -15.30 -11.72 18.14
C ALA A 76 -16.31 -11.11 17.15
N HIS A 77 -15.83 -10.57 16.03
CA HIS A 77 -16.65 -9.87 15.04
C HIS A 77 -16.88 -10.64 13.73
N GLY A 78 -16.46 -11.91 13.65
CA GLY A 78 -16.64 -12.72 12.44
C GLY A 78 -15.78 -12.27 11.25
N LEU A 79 -14.70 -11.54 11.51
CA LEU A 79 -13.72 -11.07 10.51
C LEU A 79 -12.44 -11.92 10.50
N TYR A 80 -12.41 -12.98 11.29
CA TYR A 80 -11.29 -13.91 11.33
C TYR A 80 -11.43 -14.93 10.21
N ILE A 81 -10.39 -15.05 9.39
CA ILE A 81 -10.32 -16.04 8.31
C ILE A 81 -9.31 -17.11 8.72
N PRO A 82 -9.74 -18.37 8.92
CA PRO A 82 -8.82 -19.48 9.20
C PRO A 82 -7.74 -19.62 8.13
N ARG A 83 -6.55 -20.04 8.54
CA ARG A 83 -5.45 -20.31 7.60
C ARG A 83 -5.80 -21.35 6.54
N ASP A 84 -6.56 -22.38 6.92
CA ASP A 84 -6.97 -23.45 6.00
C ASP A 84 -7.86 -22.91 4.86
N ASP A 85 -8.58 -21.81 5.11
CA ASP A 85 -9.42 -21.15 4.11
C ASP A 85 -8.60 -20.34 3.09
N TRP A 86 -7.29 -20.16 3.30
CA TRP A 86 -6.46 -19.46 2.31
C TRP A 86 -6.37 -20.20 0.99
N ALA A 87 -6.55 -21.53 0.99
CA ALA A 87 -6.62 -22.32 -0.24
C ALA A 87 -7.83 -21.94 -1.12
N LEU A 88 -8.86 -21.32 -0.53
CA LEU A 88 -10.05 -20.85 -1.24
C LEU A 88 -9.82 -19.53 -1.99
N PHE A 89 -8.68 -18.86 -1.77
CA PHE A 89 -8.35 -17.60 -2.45
C PHE A 89 -7.89 -17.78 -3.90
N GLY A 90 -7.68 -19.02 -4.34
CA GLY A 90 -7.23 -19.37 -5.68
C GLY A 90 -5.77 -19.78 -5.74
N ASP A 91 -5.12 -19.52 -6.88
CA ASP A 91 -3.78 -20.02 -7.15
C ASP A 91 -2.72 -19.18 -6.45
N ARG A 92 -1.96 -19.82 -5.55
CA ARG A 92 -0.83 -19.17 -4.88
C ARG A 92 0.28 -18.84 -5.88
N LYS A 93 0.59 -17.55 -6.04
CA LYS A 93 1.75 -17.09 -6.80
C LYS A 93 3.02 -17.40 -6.01
N ARG A 94 3.97 -18.09 -6.67
CA ARG A 94 5.32 -18.32 -6.13
C ARG A 94 6.19 -17.10 -6.39
N LEU A 95 5.95 -16.02 -5.65
CA LEU A 95 6.81 -14.84 -5.67
C LEU A 95 7.94 -14.98 -4.63
N PRO A 96 9.16 -14.48 -4.91
CA PRO A 96 10.28 -14.57 -3.97
C PRO A 96 10.18 -13.65 -2.72
N SER A 97 9.06 -12.96 -2.49
CA SER A 97 8.98 -12.00 -1.38
C SER A 97 8.50 -12.66 -0.09
N GLY A 98 9.28 -12.49 0.99
CA GLY A 98 8.98 -13.04 2.32
C GLY A 98 7.91 -12.29 3.12
N GLU A 99 7.23 -11.30 2.51
CA GLU A 99 6.39 -10.32 3.23
C GLU A 99 4.89 -10.54 3.06
N SER A 100 4.50 -11.01 1.88
CA SER A 100 3.10 -11.20 1.53
C SER A 100 2.96 -12.51 0.75
N ILE A 101 2.01 -13.34 1.15
CA ILE A 101 1.57 -14.47 0.31
C ILE A 101 0.48 -13.94 -0.61
N VAL A 102 0.68 -14.11 -1.92
CA VAL A 102 -0.24 -13.62 -2.94
C VAL A 102 -0.96 -14.78 -3.59
N TYR A 103 -2.29 -14.68 -3.65
CA TYR A 103 -3.15 -15.59 -4.40
C TYR A 103 -3.76 -14.82 -5.57
N LEU A 104 -3.83 -15.47 -6.72
CA LEU A 104 -4.61 -15.00 -7.85
C LEU A 104 -5.97 -15.69 -7.80
N GLU A 105 -7.04 -14.92 -7.79
CA GLU A 105 -8.37 -15.49 -7.83
C GLU A 105 -8.65 -16.18 -9.18
N GLU A 106 -9.57 -17.15 -9.19
CA GLU A 106 -9.87 -18.06 -10.29
C GLU A 106 -10.15 -17.36 -11.64
N HIS A 107 -10.78 -16.19 -11.63
CA HIS A 107 -11.06 -15.38 -12.82
C HIS A 107 -9.98 -14.33 -13.11
N GLY A 108 -9.01 -14.15 -12.20
CA GLY A 108 -7.87 -13.26 -12.38
C GLY A 108 -8.20 -11.77 -12.29
N GLU A 109 -9.39 -11.41 -11.80
CA GLU A 109 -9.81 -9.99 -11.68
C GLU A 109 -9.13 -9.29 -10.50
N TYR A 110 -8.85 -10.03 -9.42
CA TYR A 110 -8.20 -9.52 -8.23
C TYR A 110 -7.16 -10.49 -7.69
N VAL A 111 -6.25 -9.94 -6.90
CA VAL A 111 -5.31 -10.69 -6.09
C VAL A 111 -5.68 -10.59 -4.63
N VAL A 112 -5.53 -11.68 -3.89
CA VAL A 112 -5.62 -11.71 -2.43
C VAL A 112 -4.20 -11.65 -1.86
N LYS A 113 -3.91 -10.64 -1.05
CA LYS A 113 -2.64 -10.47 -0.34
C LYS A 113 -2.82 -10.80 1.13
N VAL A 114 -2.12 -11.82 1.58
CA VAL A 114 -2.02 -12.20 2.99
C VAL A 114 -0.71 -11.63 3.53
N ARG A 115 -0.78 -10.49 4.22
CA ARG A 115 0.38 -9.67 4.58
C ARG A 115 0.70 -9.79 6.06
N ASN A 116 1.99 -9.86 6.41
CA ASN A 116 2.41 -9.56 7.78
C ASN A 116 2.43 -8.03 7.97
N PRO A 117 1.54 -7.46 8.81
CA PRO A 117 1.44 -6.01 8.96
C PRO A 117 2.70 -5.38 9.58
N PHE A 118 3.51 -6.17 10.30
CA PHE A 118 4.77 -5.72 10.91
C PHE A 118 5.99 -5.98 10.03
N ALA A 119 5.82 -6.52 8.81
CA ALA A 119 6.90 -6.64 7.85
C ALA A 119 7.52 -5.25 7.58
N LYS A 120 8.86 -5.21 7.50
CA LYS A 120 9.65 -3.97 7.33
C LYS A 120 9.36 -2.91 8.40
N SER A 121 8.87 -3.25 9.60
CA SER A 121 8.54 -2.27 10.66
C SER A 121 9.70 -1.34 11.02
N THR A 122 10.95 -1.82 10.92
CA THR A 122 12.16 -1.00 11.15
C THR A 122 12.29 0.15 10.14
N ILE A 123 11.90 -0.09 8.88
CA ILE A 123 11.91 0.92 7.81
C ILE A 123 10.69 1.83 7.94
N LYS A 124 9.51 1.24 8.19
CA LYS A 124 8.24 1.96 8.33
C LYS A 124 8.17 2.86 9.58
N GLN A 125 9.00 2.57 10.59
CA GLN A 125 8.98 3.24 11.91
C GLN A 125 7.56 3.32 12.52
N MET A 126 6.74 2.32 12.23
CA MET A 126 5.32 2.29 12.55
C MET A 126 5.11 1.73 13.96
N HIS A 127 4.22 2.37 14.74
CA HIS A 127 3.74 1.80 16.00
C HIS A 127 2.86 0.58 15.71
N ALA A 128 2.83 -0.40 16.61
CA ALA A 128 2.08 -1.62 16.31
C ALA A 128 0.59 -1.33 16.08
N GLN A 129 -0.02 -0.45 16.89
CA GLN A 129 -1.43 -0.07 16.75
C GLN A 129 -1.74 0.66 15.43
N ASP A 130 -0.73 1.25 14.79
CA ASP A 130 -0.88 1.92 13.50
C ASP A 130 -1.06 0.93 12.34
N ALA A 131 -0.71 -0.35 12.55
CA ALA A 131 -0.60 -1.31 11.47
C ALA A 131 -1.92 -1.62 10.77
N ILE A 132 -3.05 -1.49 11.48
CA ILE A 132 -4.38 -1.66 10.89
C ILE A 132 -4.71 -0.53 9.90
N TYR A 133 -4.10 0.66 10.02
CA TYR A 133 -4.44 1.83 9.22
C TYR A 133 -3.64 1.97 7.92
N GLU A 134 -2.55 1.20 7.76
CA GLU A 134 -1.61 1.36 6.62
C GLU A 134 -2.33 1.29 5.26
N HIS A 135 -3.25 0.35 5.10
CA HIS A 135 -4.01 0.17 3.86
C HIS A 135 -4.99 1.33 3.58
N LEU A 136 -5.52 2.00 4.61
CA LEU A 136 -6.36 3.18 4.42
C LEU A 136 -5.54 4.37 3.91
N ILE A 137 -4.34 4.57 4.46
CA ILE A 137 -3.41 5.62 3.99
C ILE A 137 -2.97 5.32 2.56
N HIS A 138 -2.69 4.05 2.25
CA HIS A 138 -2.41 3.61 0.88
C HIS A 138 -3.55 3.97 -0.08
N ASN A 139 -4.80 3.63 0.26
CA ASN A 139 -5.96 3.86 -0.61
C ASN A 139 -6.14 5.34 -0.94
N ILE A 140 -5.94 6.22 0.06
CA ILE A 140 -6.03 7.66 -0.14
C ILE A 140 -4.98 8.18 -1.13
N LEU A 141 -3.72 7.74 -0.98
CA LEU A 141 -2.61 8.21 -1.81
C LEU A 141 -2.59 7.58 -3.21
N PHE A 142 -3.05 6.33 -3.32
CA PHE A 142 -2.92 5.48 -4.51
C PHE A 142 -4.24 4.75 -4.81
N PRO A 143 -5.32 5.48 -5.18
CA PRO A 143 -6.65 4.89 -5.34
C PRO A 143 -6.74 3.86 -6.48
N ASN A 144 -5.92 4.01 -7.54
CA ASN A 144 -5.91 3.07 -8.68
C ASN A 144 -5.45 1.66 -8.32
N THR A 145 -4.82 1.50 -7.16
CA THR A 145 -4.36 0.22 -6.60
C THR A 145 -4.93 -0.01 -5.22
N ARG A 146 -6.11 0.54 -4.92
CA ARG A 146 -6.74 0.43 -3.60
C ARG A 146 -6.89 -1.02 -3.14
N TYR A 147 -6.74 -1.18 -1.83
CA TYR A 147 -7.00 -2.39 -1.09
C TYR A 147 -8.43 -2.42 -0.57
N ASP A 148 -9.08 -3.56 -0.67
CA ASP A 148 -10.28 -3.86 0.11
C ASP A 148 -9.92 -4.81 1.24
N PHE A 149 -10.25 -4.42 2.47
CA PHE A 149 -10.04 -5.24 3.66
C PHE A 149 -11.00 -6.43 3.66
N LYS A 150 -10.45 -7.65 3.79
CA LYS A 150 -11.25 -8.89 3.88
C LYS A 150 -11.35 -9.42 5.29
N GLY A 151 -10.29 -9.27 6.09
CA GLY A 151 -10.26 -9.81 7.44
C GLY A 151 -8.85 -9.93 8.00
N ILE A 152 -8.78 -10.56 9.17
CA ILE A 152 -7.54 -10.89 9.86
C ILE A 152 -7.40 -12.41 9.90
N SER A 153 -6.17 -12.89 9.76
CA SER A 153 -5.81 -14.29 10.01
C SER A 153 -4.59 -14.32 10.92
N ASP A 154 -4.18 -15.52 11.32
CA ASP A 154 -2.89 -15.80 11.91
C ASP A 154 -2.15 -16.86 11.10
N ASP A 155 -0.85 -16.94 11.33
CA ASP A 155 0.10 -17.85 10.73
C ASP A 155 1.15 -18.23 11.80
N VAL A 156 2.10 -19.11 11.46
CA VAL A 156 3.18 -19.54 12.37
C VAL A 156 3.97 -18.36 12.95
N ASP A 157 4.13 -17.29 12.17
CA ASP A 157 4.88 -16.10 12.57
C ASP A 157 3.94 -14.92 12.88
N GLY A 158 2.75 -15.19 13.44
CA GLY A 158 1.84 -14.18 13.99
C GLY A 158 0.73 -13.70 13.06
N VAL A 159 0.20 -12.51 13.36
CA VAL A 159 -0.98 -11.94 12.69
C VAL A 159 -0.77 -11.70 11.19
N ARG A 160 -1.86 -11.80 10.43
CA ARG A 160 -1.94 -11.49 9.00
C ARG A 160 -3.14 -10.59 8.73
N ILE A 161 -2.93 -9.55 7.93
CA ILE A 161 -4.02 -8.75 7.34
C ILE A 161 -4.28 -9.27 5.94
N ILE A 162 -5.53 -9.59 5.65
CA ILE A 162 -5.96 -10.11 4.34
C ILE A 162 -6.63 -8.97 3.58
N LEU A 163 -6.02 -8.61 2.44
CA LEU A 163 -6.47 -7.54 1.57
C LEU A 163 -6.70 -8.09 0.17
N THR A 164 -7.70 -7.57 -0.54
CA THR A 164 -7.81 -7.74 -1.99
C THR A 164 -7.39 -6.48 -2.72
N GLN A 165 -6.82 -6.64 -3.91
CA GLN A 165 -6.44 -5.54 -4.80
C GLN A 165 -6.80 -5.96 -6.23
N ALA A 166 -7.32 -5.03 -7.04
CA ALA A 166 -7.53 -5.29 -8.46
C ALA A 166 -6.22 -5.74 -9.11
N TYR A 167 -6.29 -6.76 -9.97
CA TYR A 167 -5.10 -7.24 -10.67
C TYR A 167 -4.61 -6.15 -11.65
N VAL A 168 -3.34 -5.78 -11.54
CA VAL A 168 -2.70 -4.85 -12.48
C VAL A 168 -2.07 -5.68 -13.60
N PRO A 169 -2.50 -5.51 -14.87
CA PRO A 169 -2.03 -6.35 -15.96
C PRO A 169 -0.53 -6.25 -16.21
N ASP A 170 0.11 -7.39 -16.46
CA ASP A 170 1.55 -7.48 -16.75
C ASP A 170 1.98 -6.72 -18.02
N GLN A 171 1.04 -6.37 -18.91
CA GLN A 171 1.33 -5.55 -20.08
C GLN A 171 1.55 -4.05 -19.77
N TYR A 172 1.26 -3.60 -18.55
CA TYR A 172 1.49 -2.21 -18.17
C TYR A 172 2.99 -1.93 -18.06
N GLY A 173 3.42 -0.78 -18.56
CA GLY A 173 4.83 -0.40 -18.59
C GLY A 173 5.29 0.23 -17.28
N VAL A 174 6.60 0.33 -17.08
CA VAL A 174 7.18 1.13 -16.00
C VAL A 174 7.30 2.59 -16.46
N PRO A 175 6.76 3.58 -15.72
CA PRO A 175 6.87 4.99 -16.08
C PRO A 175 8.30 5.51 -15.93
N ALA A 176 8.65 6.61 -16.59
CA ALA A 176 9.97 7.20 -16.42
C ALA A 176 10.08 7.84 -15.02
N GLN A 177 11.26 7.76 -14.38
CA GLN A 177 11.49 8.28 -13.02
C GLN A 177 11.02 9.73 -12.84
N LYS A 178 11.31 10.61 -13.82
CA LYS A 178 10.87 12.02 -13.80
C LYS A 178 9.34 12.19 -13.70
N GLU A 179 8.58 11.22 -14.17
CA GLU A 179 7.12 11.25 -14.15
C GLU A 179 6.60 10.80 -12.79
N ILE A 180 7.22 9.78 -12.21
CA ILE A 180 7.03 9.38 -10.81
C ILE A 180 7.35 10.55 -9.88
N ASP A 181 8.52 11.18 -10.03
CA ASP A 181 8.96 12.30 -9.20
C ASP A 181 7.93 13.43 -9.22
N ARG A 182 7.43 13.77 -10.42
CA ARG A 182 6.41 14.79 -10.61
C ARG A 182 5.07 14.40 -9.99
N TYR A 183 4.65 13.14 -10.11
CA TYR A 183 3.44 12.64 -9.47
C TYR A 183 3.53 12.79 -7.94
N LEU A 184 4.65 12.37 -7.34
CA LEU A 184 4.85 12.45 -5.88
C LEU A 184 4.97 13.90 -5.40
N THR A 185 5.77 14.72 -6.07
CA THR A 185 6.06 16.10 -5.65
C THR A 185 4.94 17.09 -5.95
N GLN A 186 4.41 17.09 -7.17
CA GLN A 186 3.40 18.05 -7.61
C GLN A 186 1.98 17.55 -7.35
N GLY A 187 1.79 16.23 -7.37
CA GLY A 187 0.50 15.61 -7.15
C GLY A 187 0.21 15.38 -5.67
N LEU A 188 1.11 14.69 -4.96
CA LEU A 188 0.92 14.34 -3.55
C LEU A 188 1.58 15.32 -2.55
N GLY A 189 2.35 16.30 -3.05
CA GLY A 189 3.07 17.25 -2.18
C GLY A 189 4.22 16.62 -1.38
N LEU A 190 4.73 15.46 -1.81
CA LEU A 190 5.83 14.75 -1.14
C LEU A 190 7.17 15.19 -1.74
N VAL A 191 8.05 15.74 -0.92
CA VAL A 191 9.37 16.22 -1.35
C VAL A 191 10.44 15.14 -1.18
N PRO A 192 11.48 15.10 -2.02
CA PRO A 192 12.60 14.17 -1.82
C PRO A 192 13.28 14.44 -0.47
N GLU A 193 13.39 13.42 0.37
CA GLU A 193 14.10 13.49 1.66
C GLU A 193 15.51 12.91 1.56
N ASN A 194 15.67 11.88 0.73
CA ASN A 194 16.93 11.23 0.40
C ASN A 194 16.78 10.44 -0.90
N ARG A 195 17.77 9.60 -1.23
CA ARG A 195 17.79 8.80 -2.47
C ARG A 195 16.59 7.86 -2.64
N TYR A 196 15.95 7.44 -1.55
CA TYR A 196 14.92 6.42 -1.57
C TYR A 196 13.54 6.93 -1.16
N PHE A 197 13.45 8.05 -0.42
CA PHE A 197 12.21 8.51 0.20
C PHE A 197 11.72 9.84 -0.36
N TYR A 198 10.41 9.92 -0.55
CA TYR A 198 9.64 11.14 -0.77
C TYR A 198 8.68 11.31 0.38
N GLY A 199 8.63 12.47 1.04
CA GLY A 199 7.74 12.65 2.18
C GLY A 199 7.45 14.09 2.53
N ASN A 200 6.74 14.25 3.64
CA ASN A 200 6.33 15.52 4.25
C ASN A 200 6.35 15.38 5.78
N ASP A 201 5.68 16.27 6.51
CA ASP A 201 5.67 16.24 7.98
C ASP A 201 4.89 15.05 8.59
N TYR A 202 4.07 14.36 7.79
CA TYR A 202 3.16 13.31 8.23
C TYR A 202 3.67 11.91 7.89
N LEU A 203 4.18 11.72 6.67
CA LEU A 203 4.64 10.42 6.18
C LEU A 203 5.78 10.55 5.16
N ALA A 204 6.39 9.43 4.83
CA ALA A 204 7.25 9.28 3.66
C ALA A 204 6.94 7.96 2.92
N VAL A 205 7.17 7.93 1.62
CA VAL A 205 6.97 6.78 0.74
C VAL A 205 8.30 6.39 0.11
N THR A 206 8.55 5.08 0.01
CA THR A 206 9.66 4.49 -0.74
C THR A 206 9.19 3.26 -1.51
N ASP A 207 10.11 2.60 -2.21
CA ASP A 207 9.84 1.46 -3.09
C ASP A 207 9.00 1.86 -4.34
N VAL A 208 9.27 3.06 -4.86
CA VAL A 208 8.51 3.69 -5.96
C VAL A 208 9.40 4.12 -7.13
N SER A 209 10.54 3.45 -7.36
CA SER A 209 11.46 3.84 -8.43
C SER A 209 11.14 3.19 -9.78
N ALA A 210 11.60 3.80 -10.86
CA ALA A 210 11.51 3.26 -12.23
C ALA A 210 12.46 2.07 -12.48
N ASP A 211 13.33 1.74 -11.52
CA ASP A 211 14.19 0.55 -11.58
C ASP A 211 13.51 -0.68 -10.95
N GLY A 212 12.35 -0.49 -10.30
CA GLY A 212 11.55 -1.55 -9.69
C GLY A 212 10.29 -1.91 -10.48
N ASP A 213 9.47 -2.78 -9.90
CA ASP A 213 8.21 -3.32 -10.44
C ASP A 213 6.97 -2.83 -9.68
N ASN A 214 7.17 -1.96 -8.68
CA ASN A 214 6.12 -1.44 -7.80
C ASN A 214 5.39 -0.21 -8.36
N VAL A 215 5.79 0.30 -9.53
CA VAL A 215 5.07 1.39 -10.20
C VAL A 215 4.86 1.04 -11.66
N LEU A 216 3.60 0.91 -12.04
CA LEU A 216 3.18 0.60 -13.40
C LEU A 216 2.32 1.73 -13.98
N THR A 217 2.23 1.79 -15.31
CA THR A 217 1.38 2.74 -16.02
C THR A 217 0.80 2.13 -17.28
N ASN A 218 -0.45 2.50 -17.57
CA ASN A 218 -1.11 2.26 -18.86
C ASN A 218 -0.99 3.47 -19.82
N GLY A 219 -0.23 4.51 -19.44
CA GLY A 219 -0.10 5.77 -20.16
C GLY A 219 -1.09 6.86 -19.75
N GLU A 220 -2.17 6.51 -19.05
CA GLU A 220 -3.19 7.45 -18.55
C GLU A 220 -3.11 7.62 -17.03
N GLN A 221 -2.77 6.55 -16.33
CA GLN A 221 -2.76 6.47 -14.87
C GLN A 221 -1.51 5.76 -14.37
N PHE A 222 -1.18 6.01 -13.10
CA PHE A 222 -0.14 5.28 -12.38
C PHE A 222 -0.78 4.30 -11.39
N TYR A 223 -0.13 3.16 -11.25
CA TYR A 223 -0.49 2.05 -10.39
C TYR A 223 0.68 1.78 -9.46
N PHE A 224 0.58 2.23 -8.21
CA PHE A 224 1.59 2.01 -7.18
C PHE A 224 1.25 0.73 -6.41
N ILE A 225 2.03 -0.31 -6.60
CA ILE A 225 1.82 -1.64 -6.02
C ILE A 225 2.79 -1.79 -4.87
N ASP A 226 2.27 -2.09 -3.67
CA ASP A 226 3.07 -2.33 -2.46
C ASP A 226 4.13 -1.26 -2.12
N PRO A 227 3.87 0.06 -2.26
CA PRO A 227 4.80 1.06 -1.79
C PRO A 227 5.01 0.92 -0.27
N ILE A 228 6.22 1.20 0.20
CA ILE A 228 6.50 1.22 1.64
C ILE A 228 6.14 2.61 2.17
N ILE A 229 5.12 2.66 3.04
CA ILE A 229 4.70 3.89 3.71
C ILE A 229 5.32 3.93 5.11
N LYS A 230 6.12 4.95 5.36
CA LYS A 230 6.71 5.28 6.65
C LYS A 230 5.88 6.37 7.31
N LEU A 231 5.33 6.10 8.50
CA LEU A 231 4.59 7.09 9.26
C LEU A 231 5.56 7.90 10.13
N LYS A 232 5.44 9.23 10.08
CA LYS A 232 6.21 10.16 10.94
C LYS A 232 5.37 10.73 12.08
N ARG A 233 4.06 10.57 11.98
CA ARG A 233 3.04 10.89 12.97
C ARG A 233 2.18 9.65 13.19
N PRO A 234 1.49 9.54 14.33
CA PRO A 234 0.42 8.56 14.55
C PRO A 234 -0.49 8.36 13.33
N ALA A 235 -0.84 7.12 12.97
CA ALA A 235 -1.63 6.86 11.77
C ALA A 235 -2.97 7.60 11.77
N VAL A 236 -3.59 7.77 12.94
CA VAL A 236 -4.84 8.52 13.09
C VAL A 236 -4.66 10.00 12.74
N GLU A 237 -3.53 10.62 13.12
CA GLU A 237 -3.21 12.00 12.75
C GLU A 237 -2.94 12.13 11.25
N VAL A 238 -2.18 11.17 10.68
CA VAL A 238 -1.91 11.10 9.25
C VAL A 238 -3.22 10.96 8.47
N LEU A 239 -4.09 10.04 8.89
CA LEU A 239 -5.40 9.86 8.28
C LEU A 239 -6.22 11.13 8.38
N ALA A 240 -6.33 11.76 9.56
CA ALA A 240 -7.08 13.01 9.73
C ALA A 240 -6.59 14.11 8.78
N HIS A 241 -5.28 14.26 8.61
CA HIS A 241 -4.68 15.20 7.67
C HIS A 241 -5.14 14.95 6.24
N TYR A 242 -4.95 13.73 5.72
CA TYR A 242 -5.31 13.41 4.33
C TYR A 242 -6.82 13.38 4.11
N TYR A 243 -7.60 12.95 5.12
CA TYR A 243 -9.07 13.02 5.10
C TYR A 243 -9.59 14.44 4.90
N ALA A 244 -8.90 15.45 5.43
CA ALA A 244 -9.27 16.86 5.27
C ALA A 244 -8.96 17.40 3.85
N LEU A 245 -8.12 16.71 3.08
CA LEU A 245 -7.78 17.07 1.70
C LEU A 245 -8.74 16.46 0.67
N LEU A 246 -9.55 15.46 1.08
CA LEU A 246 -10.51 14.80 0.20
C LEU A 246 -11.70 15.71 -0.10
N LYS A 247 -12.17 15.65 -1.34
CA LYS A 247 -13.37 16.38 -1.81
C LYS A 247 -14.62 15.52 -1.74
#